data_AF-A0AAV5UR83-F1
#
_entry.id   AF-A0AAV5UR83-F1
#
_cell.length_a   1.000
_cell.length_b   1.000
_cell.length_c   1.000
_cell.angle_alpha   90.00
_cell.angle_beta   90.00
_cell.angle_gamma   90.00
#
_symmetry.space_group_name_H-M   'P 1'
#
loop_
_entity.id
_entity.type
_entity.pdbx_description
1 polymer ?
#
loop_
_entity_poly.entity_id
_entity_poly.type
_entity_poly.pdbx_seq_one_letter_code
_entity_poly.pdbx_strand_id
1 'polypeptide(L)'
;MSAEIARLCKASLQSAMVGTDENNIQSGKDFYKFFFTNYPDLRIYFKGAEKFTADDVQKSERFEKQGQRLLLGVHILAETYANQEVFKAYVRETINRHRIYKMDPALWLAFFTVFNGYLATKTQLDDATKNAWAELGKVFNEEAQTHLKNSGL
;
A
#
# COMPACT_ATOMS: atom_id res chain seq x y z
N MET A 1 18.56 4.39 -12.51
CA MET A 1 17.12 4.73 -12.52
C MET A 1 16.41 4.19 -11.27
N SER A 2 16.46 2.88 -11.00
CA SER A 2 15.77 2.27 -9.84
C SER A 2 16.25 2.78 -8.46
N ALA A 3 17.53 3.10 -8.30
CA ALA A 3 18.05 3.65 -7.04
C ALA A 3 17.45 5.03 -6.70
N GLU A 4 17.21 5.88 -7.71
CA GLU A 4 16.63 7.21 -7.51
C GLU A 4 15.14 7.12 -7.19
N ILE A 5 14.41 6.26 -7.89
CA ILE A 5 13.00 5.96 -7.58
C ILE A 5 12.88 5.45 -6.13
N ALA A 6 13.72 4.50 -5.72
CA ALA A 6 13.74 3.99 -4.36
C ALA A 6 14.03 5.11 -3.35
N ARG A 7 15.01 5.98 -3.63
CA ARG A 7 15.35 7.12 -2.77
C ARG A 7 14.16 8.07 -2.56
N LEU A 8 13.47 8.44 -3.64
CA LEU A 8 12.32 9.34 -3.58
C LEU A 8 11.13 8.72 -2.82
N CYS A 9 10.78 7.47 -3.12
CA CYS A 9 9.71 6.76 -2.41
C CYS A 9 10.03 6.66 -0.91
N LYS A 10 11.26 6.28 -0.54
CA LYS A 10 11.68 6.18 0.86
C LYS A 10 11.66 7.51 1.59
N ALA A 11 12.13 8.58 0.96
CA ALA A 11 12.08 9.91 1.56
C ALA A 11 10.63 10.32 1.87
N SER A 12 9.69 10.05 0.95
CA SER A 12 8.27 10.37 1.17
C SER A 12 7.65 9.61 2.35
N LEU A 13 8.10 8.38 2.61
CA LEU A 13 7.60 7.52 3.69
C LEU A 13 8.07 7.96 5.09
N GLN A 14 9.05 8.86 5.19
CA GLN A 14 9.44 9.44 6.49
C GLN A 14 8.27 10.15 7.20
N SER A 15 7.30 10.65 6.43
CA SER A 15 6.07 11.28 6.95
C SER A 15 4.98 10.28 7.42
N ALA A 16 5.18 8.99 7.18
CA ALA A 16 4.25 7.91 7.50
C ALA A 16 5.02 6.68 8.02
N MET A 17 5.94 6.91 8.96
CA MET A 17 6.85 5.88 9.45
C MET A 17 6.13 4.78 10.24
N VAL A 18 6.67 3.57 10.18
CA VAL A 18 6.25 2.44 11.02
C VAL A 18 6.89 2.50 12.40
N GLY A 19 6.24 1.92 13.41
CA GLY A 19 6.77 1.96 14.77
C GLY A 19 5.75 1.54 15.83
N THR A 20 6.13 1.69 17.08
CA THR A 20 5.32 1.28 18.24
C THR A 20 4.77 2.45 19.05
N ASP A 21 5.19 3.68 18.76
CA ASP A 21 4.59 4.87 19.38
C ASP A 21 3.23 5.22 18.75
N GLU A 22 2.48 6.05 19.46
CA GLU A 22 1.11 6.43 19.08
C GLU A 22 1.05 7.09 17.69
N ASN A 23 2.02 7.92 17.32
CA ASN A 23 2.03 8.63 16.04
C ASN A 23 2.26 7.66 14.87
N ASN A 24 3.20 6.74 15.03
CA ASN A 24 3.50 5.72 14.04
C ASN A 24 2.33 4.74 13.89
N ILE A 25 1.71 4.34 15.00
CA ILE A 25 0.48 3.54 14.99
C ILE A 25 -0.66 4.28 14.27
N GLN A 26 -0.84 5.57 14.58
CA GLN A 26 -1.88 6.41 14.00
C GLN A 26 -1.70 6.58 12.49
N SER A 27 -0.46 6.64 11.98
CA SER A 27 -0.20 6.66 10.54
C SER A 27 -0.83 5.45 9.81
N GLY A 28 -0.71 4.26 10.39
CA GLY A 28 -1.33 3.04 9.85
C GLY A 28 -2.87 3.10 9.86
N LYS A 29 -3.46 3.63 10.94
CA LYS A 29 -4.91 3.81 11.05
C LYS A 29 -5.42 4.86 10.05
N ASP A 30 -4.68 5.95 9.89
CA ASP A 30 -5.06 7.04 8.98
C ASP A 30 -5.11 6.58 7.52
N PHE A 31 -4.25 5.64 7.11
CA PHE A 31 -4.39 5.02 5.79
C PHE A 31 -5.78 4.39 5.62
N TYR A 32 -6.22 3.56 6.57
CA TYR A 32 -7.52 2.89 6.45
C TYR A 32 -8.70 3.86 6.62
N LYS A 33 -8.56 4.92 7.43
CA LYS A 33 -9.55 6.00 7.53
C LYS A 33 -9.71 6.72 6.19
N PHE A 34 -8.59 7.11 5.58
CA PHE A 34 -8.57 7.73 4.25
C PHE A 34 -9.20 6.79 3.22
N PHE A 35 -8.76 5.52 3.20
CA PHE A 35 -9.20 4.54 2.24
C PHE A 35 -10.71 4.26 2.34
N PHE A 36 -11.23 4.03 3.55
CA PHE A 36 -12.64 3.71 3.76
C PHE A 36 -13.57 4.90 3.53
N THR A 37 -13.05 6.12 3.69
CA THR A 37 -13.81 7.36 3.40
C THR A 37 -13.90 7.63 1.91
N ASN A 38 -12.78 7.51 1.19
CA ASN A 38 -12.68 7.94 -0.21
C ASN A 38 -12.96 6.81 -1.22
N TYR A 39 -12.84 5.55 -0.81
CA TYR A 39 -13.06 4.37 -1.65
C TYR A 39 -13.97 3.34 -0.96
N PRO A 40 -15.18 3.75 -0.53
CA PRO A 40 -16.06 2.92 0.29
C PRO A 40 -16.48 1.60 -0.35
N ASP A 41 -16.51 1.52 -1.69
CA ASP A 41 -16.90 0.31 -2.44
C ASP A 41 -15.88 -0.83 -2.26
N LEU A 42 -14.61 -0.49 -2.01
CA LEU A 42 -13.54 -1.47 -1.81
C LEU A 42 -13.56 -2.09 -0.40
N ARG A 43 -14.43 -1.61 0.50
CA ARG A 43 -14.63 -2.22 1.82
C ARG A 43 -15.21 -3.64 1.74
N ILE A 44 -15.78 -4.04 0.60
CA ILE A 44 -16.29 -5.39 0.36
C ILE A 44 -15.24 -6.50 0.58
N TYR A 45 -13.95 -6.19 0.40
CA TYR A 45 -12.86 -7.14 0.65
C TYR A 45 -12.51 -7.30 2.14
N PHE A 46 -13.05 -6.44 3.02
CA PHE A 46 -12.75 -6.42 4.44
C PHE A 46 -13.92 -7.01 5.23
N LYS A 47 -14.02 -8.34 5.24
CA LYS A 47 -15.11 -9.06 5.91
C LYS A 47 -15.38 -8.57 7.33
N GLY A 48 -16.63 -8.24 7.64
CA GLY A 48 -17.08 -7.69 8.92
C GLY A 48 -16.80 -6.18 9.12
N ALA A 49 -16.21 -5.52 8.14
CA ALA A 49 -15.92 -4.09 8.13
C ALA A 49 -16.44 -3.39 6.85
N GLU A 50 -17.36 -4.02 6.12
CA GLU A 50 -17.87 -3.57 4.82
C GLU A 50 -18.60 -2.21 4.91
N LYS A 51 -19.09 -1.87 6.11
CA LYS A 51 -19.82 -0.61 6.39
C LYS A 51 -19.08 0.31 7.35
N PHE A 52 -17.83 0.00 7.71
CA PHE A 52 -17.08 0.81 8.67
C PHE A 52 -16.86 2.23 8.17
N THR A 53 -17.12 3.20 9.04
CA THR A 53 -16.77 4.60 8.89
C THR A 53 -15.33 4.87 9.34
N ALA A 54 -14.82 6.08 9.13
CA ALA A 54 -13.51 6.47 9.66
C ALA A 54 -13.45 6.37 11.20
N ASP A 55 -14.54 6.67 11.91
CA ASP A 55 -14.61 6.57 13.36
C ASP A 55 -14.55 5.12 13.84
N ASP A 56 -15.19 4.20 13.10
CA ASP A 56 -15.10 2.76 13.39
C ASP A 56 -13.67 2.24 13.21
N VAL A 57 -12.98 2.69 12.15
CA VAL A 57 -11.57 2.37 11.91
C VAL A 57 -10.68 2.94 13.03
N GLN A 58 -10.90 4.19 13.46
CA GLN A 58 -10.11 4.84 14.52
C GLN A 58 -10.16 4.04 15.83
N LYS A 59 -11.33 3.48 16.17
CA LYS A 59 -11.55 2.71 17.41
C LYS A 59 -11.20 1.21 17.27
N SER A 60 -10.76 0.76 16.10
CA SER A 60 -10.56 -0.66 15.82
C SER A 60 -9.11 -1.13 16.03
N GLU A 61 -8.92 -2.08 16.95
CA GLU A 61 -7.64 -2.79 17.11
C GLU A 61 -7.24 -3.59 15.85
N ARG A 62 -8.23 -4.08 15.09
CA ARG A 62 -7.98 -4.78 13.82
C ARG A 62 -7.25 -3.86 12.85
N PHE A 63 -7.72 -2.63 12.67
CA PHE A 63 -7.13 -1.67 11.74
C PHE A 63 -5.88 -0.98 12.28
N GLU A 64 -5.66 -1.02 13.59
CA GLU A 64 -4.36 -0.72 14.18
C GLU A 64 -3.29 -1.70 13.68
N LYS A 65 -3.54 -3.01 13.87
CA LYS A 65 -2.62 -4.07 13.43
C LYS A 65 -2.48 -4.12 11.92
N GLN A 66 -3.60 -4.03 11.20
CA GLN A 66 -3.62 -4.09 9.75
C GLN A 66 -2.98 -2.85 9.12
N GLY A 67 -3.16 -1.67 9.71
CA GLY A 67 -2.49 -0.43 9.30
C GLY A 67 -0.98 -0.55 9.32
N GLN A 68 -0.42 -1.07 10.43
CA GLN A 68 1.02 -1.31 10.54
C GLN A 68 1.52 -2.34 9.52
N ARG A 69 0.78 -3.43 9.29
CA ARG A 69 1.15 -4.45 8.29
C ARG A 69 1.20 -3.87 6.87
N LEU A 70 0.21 -3.04 6.51
CA LEU A 70 0.16 -2.41 5.20
C LEU A 70 1.28 -1.41 5.02
N LEU A 71 1.49 -0.50 5.98
CA LEU A 71 2.58 0.47 5.90
C LEU A 71 3.95 -0.21 5.82
N LEU A 72 4.19 -1.25 6.63
CA LEU A 72 5.41 -2.03 6.56
C LEU A 72 5.60 -2.67 5.17
N GLY A 73 4.54 -3.22 4.58
CA GLY A 73 4.58 -3.77 3.23
C GLY A 73 5.02 -2.74 2.20
N VAL A 74 4.50 -1.52 2.28
CA VAL A 74 4.88 -0.43 1.37
C VAL A 74 6.32 0.06 1.62
N HIS A 75 6.79 0.08 2.87
CA HIS A 75 8.20 0.37 3.17
C HIS A 75 9.13 -0.69 2.57
N ILE A 76 8.79 -1.97 2.69
CA ILE A 76 9.57 -3.05 2.08
C ILE A 76 9.63 -2.91 0.56
N LEU A 77 8.52 -2.55 -0.10
CA LEU A 77 8.52 -2.26 -1.54
C LEU A 77 9.53 -1.16 -1.89
N ALA A 78 9.52 -0.04 -1.16
CA ALA A 78 10.45 1.07 -1.41
C ALA A 78 11.91 0.71 -1.09
N GLU A 79 12.17 -0.03 -0.01
CA GLU A 79 13.52 -0.48 0.38
C GLU A 79 14.12 -1.49 -0.57
N THR A 80 13.30 -2.40 -1.10
CA THR A 80 13.77 -3.46 -1.98
C THR A 80 13.80 -3.04 -3.44
N TYR A 81 13.20 -1.92 -3.84
CA TYR A 81 13.07 -1.53 -5.25
C TYR A 81 14.40 -1.40 -6.00
N ALA A 82 15.49 -1.00 -5.33
CA ALA A 82 16.81 -0.97 -5.98
C ALA A 82 17.31 -2.38 -6.37
N ASN A 83 16.85 -3.42 -5.67
CA ASN A 83 17.13 -4.83 -5.93
C ASN A 83 15.89 -5.51 -6.54
N GLN A 84 15.78 -5.44 -7.86
CA GLN A 84 14.57 -5.82 -8.59
C GLN A 84 14.12 -7.27 -8.37
N GLU A 85 15.04 -8.22 -8.19
CA GLU A 85 14.65 -9.62 -7.95
C GLU A 85 14.03 -9.82 -6.57
N VAL A 86 14.56 -9.14 -5.54
CA VAL A 86 13.96 -9.15 -4.19
C VAL A 86 12.62 -8.42 -4.18
N PHE A 87 12.53 -7.27 -4.86
CA PHE A 87 11.28 -6.53 -5.03
C PHE A 87 10.20 -7.43 -5.65
N LYS A 88 10.50 -8.04 -6.81
CA LYS A 88 9.55 -8.91 -7.52
C LYS A 88 9.16 -10.13 -6.69
N ALA A 89 10.10 -10.74 -5.97
CA ALA A 89 9.78 -11.84 -5.04
C ALA A 89 8.80 -11.40 -3.95
N TYR A 90 8.96 -10.20 -3.39
CA TYR A 90 8.04 -9.65 -2.41
C TYR A 90 6.67 -9.28 -3.00
N VAL A 91 6.62 -8.82 -4.26
CA VAL A 91 5.36 -8.64 -5.00
C VAL A 91 4.61 -9.97 -5.09
N ARG A 92 5.24 -11.04 -5.59
CA ARG A 92 4.62 -12.37 -5.71
C ARG A 92 4.10 -12.90 -4.37
N GLU A 93 4.89 -12.73 -3.30
CA GLU A 93 4.47 -13.12 -1.94
C GLU A 93 3.29 -12.28 -1.44
N THR A 94 3.23 -11.00 -1.82
CA THR A 94 2.06 -10.15 -1.57
C THR A 94 0.83 -10.70 -2.30
N ILE A 95 0.92 -11.04 -3.59
CA ILE A 95 -0.19 -11.63 -4.35
C ILE A 95 -0.67 -12.94 -3.71
N ASN A 96 0.26 -13.84 -3.36
CA ASN A 96 -0.05 -15.13 -2.73
C ASN A 96 -0.87 -14.97 -1.46
N ARG A 97 -0.51 -14.01 -0.60
CA ARG A 97 -1.24 -13.74 0.66
C ARG A 97 -2.61 -13.10 0.45
N HIS A 98 -2.86 -12.48 -0.71
CA HIS A 98 -4.13 -11.84 -1.04
C HIS A 98 -5.07 -12.69 -1.90
N ARG A 99 -4.62 -13.84 -2.44
CA ARG A 99 -5.45 -14.72 -3.28
C ARG A 99 -6.81 -15.09 -2.64
N ILE A 100 -6.84 -15.19 -1.31
CA ILE A 100 -8.02 -15.59 -0.54
C ILE A 100 -9.17 -14.56 -0.64
N TYR A 101 -8.85 -13.31 -0.98
CA TYR A 101 -9.82 -12.24 -1.11
C TYR A 101 -10.41 -12.13 -2.52
N LYS A 102 -9.83 -12.84 -3.52
CA LYS A 102 -10.27 -12.83 -4.93
C LYS A 102 -10.50 -11.40 -5.44
N MET A 103 -9.54 -10.52 -5.16
CA MET A 103 -9.59 -9.13 -5.59
C MET A 103 -9.60 -9.03 -7.12
N ASP A 104 -10.28 -8.02 -7.64
CA ASP A 104 -10.16 -7.66 -9.05
C ASP A 104 -8.67 -7.36 -9.37
N PRO A 105 -8.06 -8.03 -10.37
CA PRO A 105 -6.66 -7.83 -10.73
C PRO A 105 -6.28 -6.37 -11.06
N ALA A 106 -7.23 -5.52 -11.50
CA ALA A 106 -6.97 -4.11 -11.76
C ALA A 106 -6.63 -3.31 -10.49
N LEU A 107 -7.02 -3.81 -9.32
CA LEU A 107 -6.80 -3.13 -8.04
C LEU A 107 -5.32 -3.09 -7.64
N TRP A 108 -4.49 -3.97 -8.20
CA TRP A 108 -3.04 -3.97 -7.94
C TRP A 108 -2.37 -2.67 -8.34
N LEU A 109 -2.76 -2.10 -9.49
CA LEU A 109 -2.29 -0.78 -9.91
C LEU A 109 -3.05 0.35 -9.20
N ALA A 110 -4.37 0.20 -9.04
CA ALA A 110 -5.21 1.24 -8.43
C ALA A 110 -4.81 1.57 -6.97
N PHE A 111 -4.22 0.61 -6.26
CA PHE A 111 -3.67 0.82 -4.92
C PHE A 111 -2.73 2.03 -4.83
N PHE A 112 -1.87 2.26 -5.83
CA PHE A 112 -0.91 3.35 -5.79
C PHE A 112 -1.56 4.73 -5.92
N THR A 113 -2.73 4.82 -6.55
CA THR A 113 -3.56 6.04 -6.54
C THR A 113 -4.08 6.32 -5.13
N VAL A 114 -4.63 5.29 -4.45
CA VAL A 114 -5.09 5.40 -3.05
C VAL A 114 -3.94 5.80 -2.13
N PHE A 115 -2.79 5.15 -2.28
CA PHE A 115 -1.64 5.38 -1.42
C PHE A 115 -1.02 6.77 -1.60
N ASN A 116 -0.90 7.26 -2.84
CA ASN A 116 -0.47 8.65 -3.10
C ASN A 116 -1.47 9.66 -2.52
N GLY A 117 -2.78 9.40 -2.65
CA GLY A 117 -3.81 10.23 -2.02
C GLY A 117 -3.66 10.29 -0.50
N TYR A 118 -3.40 9.15 0.14
CA TYR A 118 -3.10 9.09 1.57
C TYR A 118 -1.81 9.84 1.92
N LEU A 119 -0.70 9.61 1.22
CA LEU A 119 0.57 10.29 1.50
C LEU A 119 0.46 11.81 1.34
N ALA A 120 -0.34 12.30 0.39
CA ALA A 120 -0.61 13.73 0.23
C ALA A 120 -1.31 14.36 1.45
N THR A 121 -1.94 13.56 2.32
CA THR A 121 -2.47 14.03 3.62
C THR A 121 -1.40 14.13 4.70
N LYS A 122 -0.22 13.51 4.50
CA LYS A 122 0.89 13.43 5.46
C LYS A 122 2.03 14.37 5.10
N THR A 123 2.27 14.59 3.82
CA THR A 123 3.33 15.48 3.32
C THR A 123 2.98 16.03 1.95
N GLN A 124 3.66 17.10 1.55
CA GLN A 124 3.61 17.56 0.16
C GLN A 124 4.43 16.60 -0.72
N LEU A 125 3.79 16.07 -1.76
CA LEU A 125 4.45 15.26 -2.79
C LEU A 125 4.73 16.14 -4.01
N ASP A 126 6.01 16.30 -4.34
CA ASP A 126 6.41 16.91 -5.61
C ASP A 126 6.18 15.95 -6.79
N ASP A 127 6.30 16.47 -8.00
CA ASP A 127 6.02 15.69 -9.21
C ASP A 127 7.04 14.55 -9.41
N ALA A 128 8.30 14.75 -8.98
CA ALA A 128 9.33 13.71 -9.03
C ALA A 128 8.95 12.51 -8.15
N THR A 129 8.46 12.76 -6.93
CA THR A 129 8.04 11.71 -5.99
C THR A 129 6.78 11.00 -6.46
N LYS A 130 5.81 11.74 -7.01
CA LYS A 130 4.60 11.14 -7.62
C LYS A 130 4.96 10.23 -8.79
N ASN A 131 5.86 10.68 -9.66
CA ASN A 131 6.35 9.89 -10.79
C ASN A 131 7.12 8.64 -10.33
N ALA A 132 7.89 8.75 -9.24
CA ALA A 132 8.58 7.61 -8.63
C ALA A 132 7.58 6.54 -8.14
N TRP A 133 6.50 6.94 -7.45
CA TRP A 133 5.45 6.01 -7.03
C TRP A 133 4.69 5.41 -8.22
N ALA A 134 4.43 6.19 -9.27
CA ALA A 134 3.79 5.70 -10.49
C ALA A 134 4.63 4.62 -11.19
N GLU A 135 5.94 4.84 -11.31
CA GLU A 135 6.84 3.86 -11.92
C GLU A 135 6.99 2.60 -11.04
N LEU A 136 7.13 2.76 -9.72
CA LEU A 136 7.14 1.62 -8.79
C LEU A 136 5.84 0.82 -8.90
N GLY A 137 4.70 1.50 -8.93
CA GLY A 137 3.38 0.87 -9.04
C GLY A 137 3.16 0.15 -10.36
N LYS A 138 3.70 0.70 -11.46
CA LYS A 138 3.70 0.05 -12.78
C LYS A 138 4.48 -1.27 -12.73
N VAL A 139 5.71 -1.25 -12.23
CA VAL A 139 6.54 -2.47 -12.12
C VAL A 139 5.91 -3.48 -11.15
N PHE A 140 5.33 -3.02 -10.04
CA PHE A 140 4.55 -3.87 -9.13
C PHE A 140 3.43 -4.59 -9.89
N ASN A 141 2.64 -3.84 -10.65
CA ASN A 141 1.50 -4.41 -11.36
C ASN A 141 1.95 -5.38 -12.47
N GLU A 142 2.98 -5.06 -13.25
CA GLU A 142 3.50 -5.95 -14.29
C GLU A 142 3.92 -7.31 -13.72
N GLU A 143 4.63 -7.32 -12.59
CA GLU A 143 4.99 -8.57 -11.89
C GLU A 143 3.75 -9.27 -11.31
N ALA A 144 2.81 -8.52 -10.73
CA ALA A 144 1.57 -9.06 -10.19
C ALA A 144 0.74 -9.78 -11.26
N GLN A 145 0.51 -9.15 -12.41
CA GLN A 145 -0.25 -9.75 -13.52
C GLN A 145 0.46 -10.98 -14.10
N THR A 146 1.79 -10.92 -14.23
CA THR A 146 2.60 -12.06 -14.66
C THR A 146 2.44 -13.24 -13.70
N HIS A 147 2.52 -12.98 -12.40
CA HIS A 147 2.40 -14.02 -11.38
C HIS A 147 0.99 -14.60 -11.26
N LEU A 148 -0.05 -13.77 -11.36
CA LEU A 148 -1.45 -14.23 -11.41
C LEU A 148 -1.67 -15.19 -12.58
N LYS A 149 -1.26 -14.79 -13.79
CA LYS A 149 -1.33 -15.64 -14.98
C LYS A 149 -0.60 -16.96 -14.79
N ASN A 150 0.63 -16.92 -14.26
CA ASN A 150 1.43 -18.13 -14.01
C ASN A 150 0.84 -19.03 -12.91
N SER A 151 0.03 -18.47 -12.03
CA SER A 151 -0.66 -19.18 -10.95
C SER A 151 -2.07 -19.68 -11.34
N GLY A 152 -2.52 -19.42 -12.57
CA GLY A 152 -3.86 -19.77 -13.04
C GLY A 152 -4.98 -18.96 -12.38
N LEU A 153 -4.69 -17.72 -11.99
CA LEU A 153 -5.61 -16.78 -11.33
C LEU A 153 -5.95 -15.59 -12.22
#